data_AF-A0A659XXN0-F1
#
_entry.id   AF-A0A659XXN0-F1
#
_cell.length_a   1.000
_cell.length_b   1.000
_cell.length_c   1.000
_cell.angle_alpha   90.00
_cell.angle_beta   90.00
_cell.angle_gamma   90.00
#
_symmetry.space_group_name_H-M   'P 1'
#
loop_
_entity.id
_entity.type
_entity.pdbx_description
1 polymer ?
#
loop_
_entity_poly.entity_id
_entity_poly.type
_entity_poly.pdbx_seq_one_letter_code
_entity_poly.pdbx_strand_id
1 'polypeptide(L)' 'TWIAGQLEPAGRLTVDAGAVGALKSGKSLLPAGVKLVSGNFSRGDTVAILSPEGREIARGLVAYDAADAVR' A
#
# COMPACT_ATOMS: atom_id res chain seq x y z
N THR A 1 17.06 12.31 8.62
CA THR A 1 15.82 11.51 8.66
C THR A 1 14.92 11.96 7.53
N TRP A 2 14.97 11.30 6.35
CA TRP A 2 14.36 11.83 5.11
C TRP A 2 12.92 11.35 4.84
N ILE A 3 12.48 10.27 5.50
CA ILE A 3 11.16 9.64 5.24
C ILE A 3 10.06 10.06 6.24
N ALA A 4 10.38 10.82 7.29
CA ALA A 4 9.41 11.11 8.35
C ALA A 4 8.49 12.33 8.08
N GLY A 5 8.64 13.01 6.93
CA GLY A 5 8.14 14.38 6.79
C GLY A 5 6.88 14.57 5.94
N GLN A 6 6.97 14.41 4.62
CA GLN A 6 6.13 15.21 3.72
C GLN A 6 5.86 14.57 2.35
N LEU A 7 5.75 13.24 2.27
CA LEU A 7 5.19 12.63 1.06
C LEU A 7 3.73 12.27 1.34
N GLU A 8 2.83 13.17 0.94
CA GLU A 8 1.44 12.81 0.73
C GLU A 8 1.43 11.57 -0.17
N PRO A 9 0.88 10.43 0.27
CA PRO A 9 0.87 9.23 -0.54
C PRO A 9 0.10 9.51 -1.83
N ALA A 10 0.68 9.17 -2.99
CA ALA A 10 0.04 9.34 -4.29
C ALA A 10 -1.26 8.50 -4.41
N GLY A 11 -1.37 7.47 -3.57
CA GLY A 11 -2.61 6.73 -3.36
C GLY A 11 -2.61 5.86 -2.12
N ARG A 12 -3.67 5.06 -2.02
CA ARG A 12 -3.96 4.19 -0.88
C ARG A 12 -4.35 2.80 -1.38
N LEU A 13 -3.86 1.78 -0.68
CA LEU A 13 -4.19 0.37 -0.88
C LEU A 13 -4.88 -0.15 0.38
N THR A 14 -6.10 -0.67 0.28
CA THR A 14 -6.73 -1.40 1.38
C THR A 14 -6.45 -2.88 1.21
N VAL A 15 -5.98 -3.54 2.25
CA VAL A 15 -5.59 -4.95 2.21
C VAL A 15 -6.38 -5.80 3.20
N ASP A 16 -6.43 -7.12 2.99
CA ASP A 16 -7.06 -8.04 3.95
C ASP A 16 -6.19 -8.33 5.19
N ALA A 17 -6.80 -8.97 6.19
CA ALA A 17 -6.14 -9.34 7.44
C ALA A 17 -4.91 -10.24 7.24
N GLY A 18 -4.89 -11.09 6.20
CA GLY A 18 -3.75 -11.94 5.88
C GLY A 18 -2.55 -11.12 5.42
N ALA A 19 -2.79 -10.14 4.55
CA ALA A 19 -1.79 -9.17 4.10
C ALA A 19 -1.31 -8.27 5.25
N VAL A 20 -2.19 -7.85 6.16
CA VAL A 20 -1.78 -7.14 7.39
C VAL A 20 -0.78 -7.97 8.19
N GLY A 21 -1.06 -9.26 8.38
CA GLY A 21 -0.16 -10.19 9.07
C GLY A 21 1.19 -10.33 8.37
N ALA A 22 1.19 -10.50 7.04
CA ALA A 22 2.41 -10.60 6.23
C ALA A 22 3.29 -9.34 6.38
N LEU A 23 2.70 -8.15 6.25
CA LEU A 23 3.41 -6.87 6.39
C LEU A 23 4.00 -6.69 7.79
N LYS A 24 3.28 -7.04 8.85
CA LYS A 24 3.79 -7.00 10.22
C LYS A 24 4.97 -7.95 10.44
N SER A 25 5.05 -9.04 9.68
CA SER A 25 6.17 -9.99 9.70
C SER A 25 7.34 -9.59 8.79
N GLY A 26 7.31 -8.40 8.18
CA GLY A 26 8.36 -7.91 7.29
C GLY A 26 8.36 -8.55 5.89
N LYS A 27 7.27 -9.24 5.52
CA LYS A 27 7.11 -9.79 4.17
C LYS A 27 6.51 -8.74 3.24
N SER A 28 6.81 -8.87 1.94
CA SER A 28 6.23 -8.03 0.90
C SER A 28 4.72 -8.25 0.75
N LEU A 29 4.01 -7.19 0.35
CA LEU A 29 2.60 -7.28 -0.05
C LEU A 29 2.48 -7.94 -1.43
N LEU A 30 1.63 -8.96 -1.52
CA LEU A 30 1.26 -9.58 -2.79
C LEU A 30 -0.07 -8.99 -3.31
N PRO A 31 -0.29 -8.92 -4.63
CA PRO A 31 -1.53 -8.41 -5.22
C PRO A 31 -2.79 -9.09 -4.68
N ALA A 32 -2.74 -10.40 -4.42
CA ALA A 32 -3.87 -11.18 -3.89
C ALA A 32 -4.44 -10.64 -2.55
N GLY A 33 -3.62 -9.92 -1.78
CA GLY A 33 -4.01 -9.30 -0.51
C GLY A 33 -4.66 -7.93 -0.66
N VAL A 34 -4.59 -7.30 -1.83
CA VAL A 34 -5.18 -5.98 -2.11
C VAL A 34 -6.68 -6.14 -2.37
N LYS A 35 -7.50 -5.35 -1.69
CA LYS A 35 -8.96 -5.35 -1.83
C LYS A 35 -9.50 -4.09 -2.49
N LEU A 36 -8.80 -2.97 -2.31
CA LEU A 36 -9.22 -1.70 -2.87
C LEU A 36 -7.98 -0.85 -3.18
N VAL A 37 -8.01 -0.21 -4.34
CA VAL A 37 -7.01 0.75 -4.79
C VAL A 37 -7.68 2.11 -4.92
N SER A 38 -7.04 3.16 -4.41
CA SER A 38 -7.54 4.53 -4.47
C SER A 38 -6.43 5.52 -4.74
N GLY A 39 -6.74 6.59 -5.46
CA GLY A 39 -5.75 7.54 -5.96
C GLY A 39 -5.16 7.11 -7.29
N ASN A 40 -4.23 7.91 -7.79
CA ASN A 40 -3.58 7.68 -9.07
C ASN A 40 -2.08 7.73 -8.83
N PHE A 41 -1.45 6.56 -8.91
CA PHE A 41 -0.02 6.39 -8.66
C PHE A 41 0.58 5.53 -9.76
N SER A 42 1.85 5.78 -10.03
CA SER A 42 2.68 5.05 -10.97
C SER A 42 3.78 4.31 -10.23
N ARG A 43 4.40 3.33 -10.89
CA ARG A 43 5.56 2.61 -10.37
C ARG A 43 6.62 3.57 -9.80
N GLY A 44 7.01 3.32 -8.55
CA GLY A 44 7.97 4.15 -7.82
C GLY A 44 7.34 5.20 -6.91
N ASP A 45 6.03 5.43 -7.01
CA ASP A 45 5.33 6.31 -6.10
C ASP A 45 5.12 5.68 -4.72
N THR A 46 5.06 6.52 -3.69
CA THR A 46 4.71 6.07 -2.34
C THR A 46 3.20 5.97 -2.19
N VAL A 47 2.71 4.83 -1.73
CA VAL A 47 1.32 4.63 -1.34
C VAL A 47 1.20 4.29 0.14
N ALA A 48 0.07 4.67 0.73
CA ALA A 48 -0.31 4.24 2.07
C ALA A 48 -1.06 2.90 2.00
N ILE A 49 -0.77 2.02 2.94
CA ILE A 49 -1.42 0.72 3.07
C ILE A 49 -2.33 0.78 4.28
N LEU A 50 -3.62 0.57 4.04
CA LEU A 50 -4.69 0.60 5.02
C LEU A 50 -5.11 -0.83 5.39
N SER A 51 -5.36 -1.05 6.67
CA SER A 51 -6.04 -2.25 7.16
C SER A 51 -7.53 -2.25 6.78
N PRO A 52 -8.25 -3.38 6.92
CA PRO A 52 -9.69 -3.43 6.70
C PRO A 52 -10.49 -2.41 7.53
N GLU A 53 -9.95 -2.00 8.68
CA GLU A 53 -10.54 -1.01 9.58
C GLU A 53 -10.23 0.44 9.17
N GLY A 54 -9.55 0.64 8.02
CA GLY A 54 -9.19 1.96 7.49
C GLY A 54 -7.97 2.60 8.15
N ARG A 55 -7.25 1.87 9.03
CA ARG A 55 -6.05 2.38 9.69
C ARG A 55 -4.82 2.21 8.80
N GLU A 56 -4.02 3.26 8.66
CA GLU A 56 -2.71 3.15 8.00
C GLU A 56 -1.76 2.27 8.83
N ILE A 57 -1.25 1.21 8.22
CA ILE A 57 -0.37 0.22 8.85
C ILE A 57 1.04 0.20 8.26
N ALA A 58 1.21 0.71 7.04
CA ALA A 58 2.50 0.79 6.36
C ALA A 58 2.46 1.84 5.24
N ARG A 59 3.64 2.27 4.79
CA ARG A 59 3.87 3.02 3.55
C ARG A 59 4.96 2.35 2.76
N GLY A 60 4.84 2.34 1.44
CA GLY A 60 5.82 1.70 0.57
C GLY A 60 5.77 2.20 -0.86
N LEU A 61 6.83 1.90 -1.60
CA LEU A 61 6.91 2.20 -3.03
C LEU A 61 6.16 1.12 -3.82
N VAL A 62 5.31 1.55 -4.74
CA VAL A 62 4.57 0.61 -5.60
C VAL A 62 5.45 0.10 -6.74
N ALA A 63 5.36 -1.20 -7.01
CA ALA A 63 6.03 -1.83 -8.14
C ALA A 63 5.22 -1.76 -9.45
N TYR A 64 3.94 -1.41 -9.36
CA TYR A 64 2.97 -1.37 -10.45
C TYR A 64 2.15 -0.09 -10.40
N ASP A 65 1.59 0.29 -11.54
CA ASP A 65 0.65 1.41 -11.64
C ASP A 65 -0.70 1.03 -11.02
N ALA A 66 -1.49 2.04 -10.64
CA ALA A 66 -2.78 1.83 -9.98
C ALA A 66 -3.75 0.92 -10.76
N ALA A 67 -3.70 0.94 -12.10
CA ALA A 67 -4.53 0.11 -12.97
C ALA A 67 -4.18 -1.39 -12.91
N ASP A 68 -2.91 -1.72 -12.62
CA ASP A 68 -2.43 -3.09 -12.56
C ASP A 68 -2.40 -3.66 -11.13
N ALA A 69 -2.44 -2.79 -10.12
CA ALA A 69 -2.43 -3.20 -8.71
C ALA A 69 -3.70 -3.98 -8.25
N VAL A 70 -4.77 -3.99 -9.06
CA VAL A 70 -6.03 -4.71 -8.78
C VAL A 70 -6.07 -6.10 -9.45
N ARG A 71 -5.13 -6.41 -10.35
CA ARG A 71 -5.15 -7.64 -11.15
C ARG A 71 -4.59 -8.86 -10.43
#